data_AF-A0A1J3FLY7-F1
#
_entry.id   AF-A0A1J3FLY7-F1
#
_cell.length_a   1.000
_cell.length_b   1.000
_cell.length_c   1.000
_cell.angle_alpha   90.00
_cell.angle_beta   90.00
_cell.angle_gamma   90.00
#
_symmetry.space_group_name_H-M   'P 1'
#
loop_
_entity.id
_entity.type
_entity.pdbx_description
1 polymer ?
#
loop_
_entity_poly.entity_id
_entity_poly.type
_entity_poly.pdbx_seq_one_letter_code
_entity_poly.pdbx_strand_id
1 'polypeptide(L)'
;LASTTSSGNSGPEDGDDVDVREEYANAFRTESYNQFWTRVIYLSRKRSTMSSSSSSPVESSSTSARLMSYRLFAHNLLDPDPYTVTRIVELARFGRSTRVLLSDYFLETANTFLLCTLLLKNIHRLRSKYESLKPTFQSENNDNSLALMDNFTELSRWFDPFISSGSRIQLIKSGSLNLLKRLESNRDKTRAKLKLINGLTHSSGILVLALTTTLIVTIASHAFALIIAGPTLLTGRFKPAGLRNKLTKTAARLDVAAKGTYILSRDLDTISRLVTRINDEVEHVRAMAEFWAGRGSGRVR
;
A
#
# COMPACT_ATOMS: atom_id res chain seq x y z
N LEU A 1 -68.88 -31.24 0.59
CA LEU A 1 -69.11 -29.93 -0.05
C LEU A 1 -68.53 -28.86 0.85
N ALA A 2 -67.94 -27.83 0.25
CA ALA A 2 -67.40 -26.59 0.83
C ALA A 2 -66.06 -26.70 1.59
N SER A 3 -65.02 -26.57 0.76
CA SER A 3 -63.72 -25.96 1.03
C SER A 3 -63.79 -24.62 1.76
N THR A 4 -62.83 -24.35 2.65
CA THR A 4 -62.26 -23.02 2.85
C THR A 4 -60.84 -23.12 3.39
N THR A 5 -59.94 -22.51 2.63
CA THR A 5 -58.51 -22.30 2.85
C THR A 5 -58.28 -20.99 3.61
N SER A 6 -57.37 -20.98 4.58
CA SER A 6 -56.44 -19.87 4.91
C SER A 6 -55.61 -20.30 6.12
N SER A 7 -54.36 -19.92 6.34
CA SER A 7 -53.27 -19.41 5.51
C SER A 7 -52.05 -19.69 6.38
N GLY A 8 -51.06 -20.41 5.86
CA GLY A 8 -49.82 -20.67 6.58
C GLY A 8 -49.06 -19.36 6.78
N ASN A 9 -48.86 -18.98 8.05
CA ASN A 9 -47.95 -17.90 8.41
C ASN A 9 -46.57 -18.53 8.71
N SER A 10 -45.87 -18.98 7.67
CA SER A 10 -44.45 -19.29 7.76
C SER A 10 -43.70 -17.96 7.69
N GLY A 11 -43.33 -17.43 8.86
CA GLY A 11 -42.36 -16.34 8.94
C GLY A 11 -41.04 -16.76 8.30
N PRO A 12 -40.30 -15.82 7.68
CA PRO A 12 -39.01 -16.15 7.08
C PRO A 12 -38.07 -16.61 8.20
N GLU A 13 -37.38 -17.73 7.99
CA GLU A 13 -36.25 -18.10 8.82
C GLU A 13 -35.26 -16.94 8.84
N ASP A 14 -34.97 -16.49 10.05
CA ASP A 14 -33.96 -15.49 10.38
C ASP A 14 -32.63 -16.01 9.85
N GLY A 15 -32.22 -15.50 8.68
CA GLY A 15 -30.94 -15.84 8.10
C GLY A 15 -29.86 -15.37 9.05
N ASP A 16 -28.95 -16.28 9.43
CA ASP A 16 -27.72 -16.00 10.20
C ASP A 16 -27.15 -14.64 9.78
N ASP A 17 -27.45 -13.60 10.56
CA ASP A 17 -26.83 -12.29 10.42
C ASP A 17 -25.39 -12.48 10.85
N VAL A 18 -24.52 -12.71 9.86
CA VAL A 18 -23.09 -12.87 10.09
C VAL A 18 -22.60 -11.59 10.77
N ASP A 19 -22.34 -11.65 12.07
CA ASP A 19 -21.80 -10.50 12.80
C ASP A 19 -20.38 -10.24 12.28
N VAL A 20 -20.31 -9.32 11.32
CA VAL A 20 -19.07 -8.89 10.68
C VAL A 20 -18.05 -8.41 11.71
N ARG A 21 -18.49 -7.91 12.89
CA ARG A 21 -17.55 -7.55 13.97
C ARG A 21 -16.96 -8.77 14.66
N GLU A 22 -17.74 -9.82 14.85
CA GLU A 22 -17.25 -11.08 15.41
C GLU A 22 -16.30 -11.78 14.43
N GLU A 23 -16.69 -11.88 13.16
CA GLU A 23 -15.85 -12.49 12.12
C GLU A 23 -14.53 -11.71 11.94
N TYR A 24 -14.62 -10.37 11.89
CA TYR A 24 -13.45 -9.50 11.89
C TYR A 24 -12.60 -9.69 13.16
N ALA A 25 -13.21 -9.83 14.34
CA ALA A 25 -12.48 -10.08 15.57
C ALA A 25 -11.78 -11.44 15.58
N ASN A 26 -12.39 -12.47 14.98
CA ASN A 26 -11.87 -13.83 14.90
C ASN A 26 -10.71 -13.93 13.89
N ALA A 27 -10.69 -13.13 12.82
CA ALA A 27 -9.55 -13.04 11.90
C ALA A 27 -8.23 -12.66 12.60
N PHE A 28 -8.29 -11.88 13.70
CA PHE A 28 -7.13 -11.50 14.51
C PHE A 28 -6.90 -12.40 15.75
N ARG A 29 -7.70 -13.45 15.95
CA ARG A 29 -7.51 -14.43 17.03
C ARG A 29 -6.99 -15.78 16.54
N THR A 30 -6.59 -15.85 15.28
CA THR A 30 -5.99 -17.06 14.72
C THR A 30 -4.74 -17.46 15.50
N GLU A 31 -4.52 -18.76 15.63
CA GLU A 31 -3.35 -19.29 16.34
C GLU A 31 -2.04 -18.83 15.68
N SER A 32 -2.03 -18.67 14.35
CA SER A 32 -0.92 -18.08 13.61
C SER A 32 -0.64 -16.62 14.01
N TYR A 33 -1.68 -15.80 14.23
CA TYR A 33 -1.54 -14.43 14.72
C TYR A 33 -0.95 -14.41 16.13
N ASN A 34 -1.44 -15.26 17.03
CA ASN A 34 -0.93 -15.36 18.41
C ASN A 34 0.54 -15.85 18.47
N GLN A 35 0.88 -16.89 17.71
CA GLN A 35 2.26 -17.40 17.61
C GLN A 35 3.20 -16.35 17.02
N PHE A 36 2.74 -15.64 15.99
CA PHE A 36 3.47 -14.52 15.39
C PHE A 36 3.75 -13.44 16.45
N TRP A 37 2.73 -12.97 17.16
CA TRP A 37 2.88 -11.93 18.19
C TRP A 37 3.75 -12.34 19.37
N THR A 38 3.66 -13.60 19.79
CA THR A 38 4.54 -14.16 20.82
C THR A 38 6.01 -14.03 20.39
N ARG A 39 6.32 -14.33 19.13
CA ARG A 39 7.68 -14.22 18.58
C ARG A 39 8.13 -12.77 18.43
N VAL A 40 7.23 -11.87 18.06
CA VAL A 40 7.49 -10.42 17.98
C VAL A 40 7.85 -9.83 19.33
N ILE A 41 7.05 -10.10 20.37
CA ILE A 41 7.30 -9.61 21.73
C ILE A 41 8.62 -10.14 22.26
N TYR A 42 8.92 -11.41 22.00
CA TYR A 42 10.20 -12.02 22.33
C TYR A 42 11.39 -11.30 21.66
N LEU A 43 11.30 -11.01 20.36
CA LEU A 43 12.35 -10.30 19.61
C LEU A 43 12.49 -8.84 20.07
N SER A 44 11.38 -8.16 20.37
CA SER A 44 11.37 -6.79 20.88
C SER A 44 12.03 -6.70 22.25
N ARG A 45 11.66 -7.58 23.18
CA ARG A 45 12.27 -7.66 24.51
C ARG A 45 13.77 -7.98 24.44
N LYS A 46 14.19 -8.87 23.54
CA LYS A 46 15.61 -9.18 23.28
C LYS A 46 16.39 -7.95 22.75
N ARG A 47 15.73 -7.09 21.96
CA ARG A 47 16.32 -5.86 21.44
C ARG A 47 16.42 -4.78 22.54
N SER A 48 15.41 -4.67 23.40
CA SER A 48 15.41 -3.77 24.56
C SER A 48 16.41 -4.17 25.64
N THR A 49 16.71 -5.45 25.84
CA THR A 49 17.79 -5.89 26.74
C THR A 49 19.19 -5.50 26.24
N MET A 50 19.33 -5.09 24.97
CA MET A 50 20.57 -4.62 24.37
C MET A 50 20.59 -3.09 24.18
N SER A 51 19.50 -2.41 24.53
CA SER A 51 19.35 -0.96 24.42
C SER A 51 18.52 -0.48 25.60
N SER A 52 19.20 -0.03 26.65
CA SER A 52 18.60 0.43 27.90
C SER A 52 17.62 1.58 27.66
N SER A 53 16.33 1.28 27.58
CA SER A 53 15.25 2.25 27.79
C SER A 53 13.97 1.52 28.17
N SER A 54 13.49 1.78 29.37
CA SER A 54 12.25 1.27 29.96
C SER A 54 11.02 1.88 29.30
N SER A 55 10.06 1.05 28.89
CA SER A 55 8.66 1.48 28.77
C SER A 55 7.74 0.38 29.32
N SER A 56 6.88 0.78 30.26
CA SER A 56 5.86 -0.07 30.88
C SER A 56 4.69 -0.31 29.92
N PRO A 57 3.97 -1.45 30.00
CA PRO A 57 2.78 -1.67 29.21
C PRO A 57 1.57 -1.04 29.90
N VAL A 58 0.94 -0.07 29.24
CA VAL A 58 -0.33 0.54 29.66
C VAL A 58 -1.48 -0.37 29.23
N GLU A 59 -2.31 -0.74 30.20
CA GLU A 59 -3.55 -1.49 30.02
C GLU A 59 -4.57 -0.59 29.28
N SER A 60 -5.08 -1.01 28.12
CA SER A 60 -5.99 -0.19 27.33
C SER A 60 -6.98 -1.05 26.55
N SER A 61 -8.23 -0.58 26.51
CA SER A 61 -9.41 -1.24 25.93
C SER A 61 -9.20 -1.88 24.55
N SER A 62 -9.93 -2.96 24.29
CA SER A 62 -9.71 -3.91 23.18
C SER A 62 -9.65 -3.30 21.77
N THR A 63 -10.28 -2.15 21.49
CA THR A 63 -10.16 -1.45 20.19
C THR A 63 -8.91 -0.57 20.08
N SER A 64 -8.52 0.11 21.17
CA SER A 64 -7.29 0.92 21.23
C SER A 64 -6.03 0.04 21.27
N ALA A 65 -6.08 -1.08 21.99
CA ALA A 65 -5.02 -2.09 22.00
C ALA A 65 -4.75 -2.70 20.61
N ARG A 66 -5.80 -2.84 19.76
CA ARG A 66 -5.69 -3.38 18.38
C ARG A 66 -5.01 -2.40 17.40
N LEU A 67 -5.26 -1.09 17.53
CA LEU A 67 -4.53 -0.07 16.77
C LEU A 67 -3.08 0.08 17.27
N MET A 68 -2.86 -0.08 18.58
CA MET A 68 -1.51 -0.15 19.15
C MET A 68 -0.75 -1.38 18.69
N SER A 69 -1.39 -2.55 18.53
CA SER A 69 -0.69 -3.73 18.01
C SER A 69 -0.27 -3.54 16.54
N TYR A 70 -1.12 -3.01 15.66
CA TYR A 70 -0.66 -2.66 14.30
C TYR A 70 0.46 -1.61 14.29
N ARG A 71 0.37 -0.59 15.16
CA ARG A 71 1.39 0.46 15.26
C ARG A 71 2.70 -0.04 15.85
N LEU A 72 2.67 -0.89 16.88
CA LEU A 72 3.82 -1.60 17.44
C LEU A 72 4.43 -2.57 16.43
N PHE A 73 3.60 -3.25 15.62
CA PHE A 73 4.05 -4.13 14.53
C PHE A 73 4.78 -3.33 13.45
N ALA A 74 4.16 -2.25 12.96
CA ALA A 74 4.77 -1.38 11.96
C ALA A 74 6.07 -0.77 12.48
N HIS A 75 6.08 -0.30 13.74
CA HIS A 75 7.22 0.37 14.33
C HIS A 75 8.38 -0.57 14.71
N ASN A 76 8.11 -1.82 15.12
CA ASN A 76 9.16 -2.75 15.57
C ASN A 76 9.60 -3.78 14.51
N LEU A 77 8.78 -4.07 13.49
CA LEU A 77 9.07 -5.10 12.48
C LEU A 77 9.10 -4.60 11.04
N LEU A 78 8.38 -3.51 10.74
CA LEU A 78 8.29 -2.93 9.39
C LEU A 78 9.00 -1.58 9.28
N ASP A 79 9.95 -1.29 10.17
CA ASP A 79 10.87 -0.17 10.02
C ASP A 79 12.27 -0.67 9.63
N PRO A 80 12.43 -1.37 8.48
CA PRO A 80 13.75 -1.63 7.96
C PRO A 80 14.33 -0.27 7.56
N ASP A 81 15.43 0.10 8.19
CA ASP A 81 16.16 1.28 7.79
C ASP A 81 16.50 1.20 6.28
N PRO A 82 16.65 2.35 5.59
CA PRO A 82 16.91 2.37 4.15
C PRO A 82 18.11 1.51 3.73
N TYR A 83 19.11 1.35 4.61
CA TYR A 83 20.27 0.50 4.37
C TYR A 83 19.90 -1.00 4.44
N THR A 84 19.09 -1.42 5.41
CA THR A 84 18.56 -2.79 5.49
C THR A 84 17.74 -3.15 4.26
N VAL A 85 16.86 -2.25 3.78
CA VAL A 85 16.10 -2.47 2.54
C VAL A 85 17.05 -2.63 1.35
N THR A 86 18.02 -1.72 1.20
CA THR A 86 19.00 -1.76 0.11
C THR A 86 19.79 -3.07 0.12
N ARG A 87 20.29 -3.48 1.30
CA ARG A 87 21.02 -4.73 1.49
C ARG A 87 20.17 -5.95 1.14
N ILE A 88 18.89 -6.00 1.56
CA ILE A 88 17.98 -7.09 1.21
C ILE A 88 17.78 -7.16 -0.32
N VAL A 89 17.59 -6.01 -0.96
CA VAL A 89 17.39 -5.92 -2.41
C VAL A 89 18.64 -6.34 -3.19
N GLU A 90 19.83 -6.03 -2.68
CA GLU A 90 21.11 -6.49 -3.25
C GLU A 90 21.29 -8.00 -3.10
N LEU A 91 21.00 -8.55 -1.91
CA LEU A 91 21.14 -9.97 -1.61
C LEU A 91 20.13 -10.85 -2.37
N ALA A 92 18.95 -10.33 -2.70
CA ALA A 92 17.85 -11.10 -3.27
C ALA A 92 18.04 -11.60 -4.73
N ARG A 93 19.26 -11.51 -5.29
CA ARG A 93 19.65 -12.03 -6.63
C ARG A 93 18.67 -11.66 -7.76
N PHE A 94 18.10 -10.45 -7.71
CA PHE A 94 17.26 -9.91 -8.76
C PHE A 94 18.06 -9.62 -10.04
N GLY A 95 17.37 -9.60 -11.19
CA GLY A 95 17.93 -8.97 -12.39
C GLY A 95 18.06 -7.46 -12.18
N ARG A 96 19.03 -6.81 -12.85
CA ARG A 96 19.34 -5.37 -12.69
C ARG A 96 18.09 -4.49 -12.78
N SER A 97 17.26 -4.70 -13.81
CA SER A 97 16.03 -3.92 -14.00
C SER A 97 15.00 -4.10 -12.87
N THR A 98 14.76 -5.33 -12.42
CA THR A 98 13.86 -5.60 -11.29
C THR A 98 14.39 -5.02 -9.99
N ARG A 99 15.72 -5.08 -9.77
CA ARG A 99 16.37 -4.49 -8.60
C ARG A 99 16.08 -3.00 -8.50
N VAL A 100 16.34 -2.25 -9.58
CA VAL A 100 16.09 -0.81 -9.64
C VAL A 100 14.62 -0.51 -9.37
N LEU A 101 13.70 -1.23 -10.00
CA LEU A 101 12.26 -0.98 -9.79
C LEU A 101 11.80 -1.25 -8.36
N LEU A 102 12.34 -2.28 -7.69
CA LEU A 102 12.01 -2.57 -6.31
C LEU A 102 12.63 -1.53 -5.36
N SER A 103 13.86 -1.08 -5.62
CA SER A 103 14.46 0.05 -4.89
C SER A 103 13.62 1.32 -5.03
N ASP A 104 13.24 1.68 -6.25
CA ASP A 104 12.38 2.84 -6.52
C ASP A 104 11.02 2.69 -5.81
N TYR A 105 10.44 1.48 -5.79
CA TYR A 105 9.22 1.18 -5.06
C TYR A 105 9.33 1.44 -3.56
N PHE A 106 10.39 0.95 -2.92
CA PHE A 106 10.59 1.19 -1.49
C PHE A 106 10.89 2.66 -1.18
N LEU A 107 11.62 3.34 -2.06
CA LEU A 107 11.91 4.77 -1.90
C LEU A 107 10.64 5.63 -2.02
N GLU A 108 9.84 5.41 -3.07
CA GLU A 108 8.59 6.16 -3.29
C GLU A 108 7.55 5.91 -2.18
N THR A 109 7.44 4.66 -1.72
CA THR A 109 6.55 4.34 -0.60
C THR A 109 7.03 4.99 0.71
N ALA A 110 8.33 5.03 0.97
CA ALA A 110 8.90 5.74 2.13
C ALA A 110 8.69 7.26 2.06
N ASN A 111 8.91 7.87 0.89
CA ASN A 111 8.65 9.31 0.68
C ASN A 111 7.16 9.65 0.89
N THR A 112 6.27 8.80 0.39
CA THR A 112 4.82 8.98 0.59
C THR A 112 4.45 8.82 2.06
N PHE A 113 5.01 7.82 2.75
CA PHE A 113 4.79 7.64 4.19
C PHE A 113 5.23 8.86 5.00
N LEU A 114 6.39 9.44 4.67
CA LEU A 114 6.87 10.68 5.30
C LEU A 114 5.90 11.84 5.09
N LEU A 115 5.42 12.02 3.86
CA LEU A 115 4.41 13.04 3.54
C LEU A 115 3.12 12.83 4.35
N CYS A 116 2.59 11.62 4.40
CA CYS A 116 1.40 11.28 5.19
C CYS A 116 1.62 11.53 6.68
N THR A 117 2.81 11.23 7.21
CA THR A 117 3.17 11.50 8.60
C THR A 117 3.19 13.00 8.90
N LEU A 118 3.76 13.80 8.00
CA LEU A 118 3.75 15.26 8.12
C LEU A 118 2.32 15.83 8.08
N LEU A 119 1.49 15.35 7.16
CA LEU A 119 0.08 15.73 7.07
C LEU A 119 -0.67 15.39 8.36
N LEU A 120 -0.50 14.17 8.87
CA LEU A 120 -1.15 13.73 10.10
C LEU A 120 -0.71 14.57 11.30
N LYS A 121 0.59 14.90 11.41
CA LYS A 121 1.11 15.79 12.44
C LYS A 121 0.50 17.19 12.34
N ASN A 122 0.36 17.73 11.14
CA ASN A 122 -0.29 19.03 10.91
C ASN A 122 -1.77 19.00 11.29
N ILE A 123 -2.49 17.92 10.96
CA ILE A 123 -3.90 17.73 11.35
C ILE A 123 -4.04 17.69 12.87
N HIS A 124 -3.16 16.95 13.56
CA HIS A 124 -3.20 16.86 15.01
C HIS A 124 -2.93 18.21 15.67
N ARG A 125 -1.92 18.95 15.19
CA ARG A 125 -1.62 20.31 15.64
C ARG A 125 -2.82 21.24 15.42
N LEU A 126 -3.42 21.19 14.23
CA LEU A 126 -4.58 22.00 13.89
C LEU A 126 -5.77 21.69 14.82
N ARG A 127 -6.09 20.42 15.05
CA ARG A 127 -7.17 20.01 15.95
C ARG A 127 -6.94 20.49 17.39
N SER A 128 -5.73 20.29 17.91
CA SER A 128 -5.38 20.74 19.26
C SER A 128 -5.54 22.26 19.41
N LYS A 129 -5.15 23.02 18.39
CA LYS A 129 -5.29 24.48 18.39
C LYS A 129 -6.73 24.95 18.23
N TYR A 130 -7.51 24.30 17.37
CA TYR A 130 -8.94 24.56 17.22
C TYR A 130 -9.69 24.32 18.54
N GLU A 131 -9.45 23.19 19.22
CA GLU A 131 -10.09 22.91 20.52
C GLU A 131 -9.72 23.95 21.59
N SER A 132 -8.53 24.54 21.52
CA SER A 132 -8.13 25.63 22.41
C SER A 132 -8.87 26.95 22.13
N LEU A 133 -9.26 27.22 20.88
CA LEU A 133 -9.98 28.45 20.48
C LEU A 133 -11.51 28.29 20.50
N LYS A 134 -12.00 27.06 20.47
CA LYS A 134 -13.43 26.73 20.46
C LYS A 134 -14.25 27.45 21.55
N PRO A 135 -13.80 27.58 22.82
CA PRO A 135 -14.54 28.32 23.84
C PRO A 135 -14.73 29.81 23.49
N THR A 136 -13.72 30.42 22.86
CA THR A 136 -13.74 31.83 22.44
C THR A 136 -14.77 32.08 21.33
N PHE A 137 -14.99 31.10 20.45
CA PHE A 137 -16.01 31.16 19.41
C PHE A 137 -17.44 30.89 19.93
N GLN A 138 -17.59 30.21 21.08
CA GLN A 138 -18.88 29.86 21.66
C GLN A 138 -19.40 30.87 22.69
N SER A 139 -18.58 31.82 23.11
CA SER A 139 -19.00 32.90 24.01
C SER A 139 -19.86 33.92 23.25
N GLU A 140 -21.17 33.94 23.53
CA GLU A 140 -22.14 34.89 22.95
C GLU A 140 -21.86 36.37 23.30
N ASN A 141 -20.98 36.64 24.27
CA ASN A 141 -20.74 37.97 24.82
C ASN A 141 -19.48 38.65 24.24
N ASN A 142 -19.23 38.49 22.94
CA ASN A 142 -17.99 38.94 22.30
C ASN A 142 -18.19 40.27 21.55
N ASP A 143 -18.33 41.36 22.30
CA ASP A 143 -18.43 42.73 21.77
C ASP A 143 -17.16 43.18 20.99
N ASN A 144 -16.07 42.42 21.06
CA ASN A 144 -14.81 42.71 20.39
C ASN A 144 -14.64 41.91 19.09
N SER A 145 -15.35 42.34 18.04
CA SER A 145 -15.21 41.86 16.65
C SER A 145 -13.74 41.84 16.15
N LEU A 146 -12.91 42.78 16.62
CA LEU A 146 -11.47 42.84 16.33
C LEU A 146 -10.67 41.65 16.89
N ALA A 147 -10.93 41.22 18.12
CA ALA A 147 -10.22 40.09 18.73
C ALA A 147 -10.58 38.75 18.06
N LEU A 148 -11.83 38.63 17.59
CA LEU A 148 -12.29 37.47 16.83
C LEU A 148 -11.62 37.43 15.45
N MET A 149 -11.49 38.58 14.78
CA MET A 149 -10.72 38.73 13.53
C MET A 149 -9.23 38.35 13.69
N ASP A 150 -8.58 38.80 14.77
CA ASP A 150 -7.19 38.44 15.05
C ASP A 150 -7.02 36.92 15.26
N ASN A 151 -7.94 36.29 15.99
CA ASN A 151 -7.94 34.83 16.17
C ASN A 151 -8.16 34.08 14.83
N PHE A 152 -8.99 34.60 13.93
CA PHE A 152 -9.20 34.02 12.60
C PHE A 152 -7.97 34.16 11.70
N THR A 153 -7.32 35.33 11.70
CA THR A 153 -6.08 35.51 10.95
C THR A 153 -4.98 34.59 11.47
N GLU A 154 -4.86 34.42 12.80
CA GLU A 154 -3.95 33.46 13.41
C GLU A 154 -4.27 32.01 13.00
N LEU A 155 -5.56 31.63 13.03
CA LEU A 155 -6.03 30.31 12.61
C LEU A 155 -5.69 30.03 11.13
N SER A 156 -5.83 31.02 10.25
CA SER A 156 -5.51 30.89 8.82
C SER A 156 -4.03 30.53 8.58
N ARG A 157 -3.10 31.07 9.37
CA ARG A 157 -1.65 30.78 9.27
C ARG A 157 -1.32 29.33 9.63
N TRP A 158 -2.20 28.65 10.36
CA TRP A 158 -2.01 27.24 10.71
C TRP A 158 -2.31 26.29 9.55
N PHE A 159 -2.93 26.79 8.49
CA PHE A 159 -3.22 26.04 7.28
C PHE A 159 -2.12 26.13 6.21
N ASP A 160 -1.19 27.08 6.30
CA ASP A 160 -0.02 27.21 5.41
C ASP A 160 0.75 25.90 5.16
N PRO A 161 0.94 25.00 6.15
CA PRO A 161 1.55 23.69 5.91
C PRO A 161 0.78 22.79 4.95
N PHE A 162 -0.55 22.92 4.85
CA PHE A 162 -1.39 22.19 3.91
C PHE A 162 -1.32 22.81 2.51
N ILE A 163 -1.32 24.14 2.41
CA ILE A 163 -1.15 24.86 1.13
C ILE A 163 0.19 24.46 0.48
N SER A 164 1.28 24.52 1.26
CA SER A 164 2.61 24.09 0.80
C SER A 164 2.76 22.57 0.60
N SER A 165 1.81 21.77 1.07
CA SER A 165 1.82 20.31 0.85
C SER A 165 1.23 19.92 -0.51
N GLY A 166 0.36 20.76 -1.10
CA GLY A 166 -0.29 20.45 -2.38
C GLY A 166 0.69 20.14 -3.51
N SER A 167 1.69 21.01 -3.71
CA SER A 167 2.73 20.81 -4.73
C SER A 167 3.58 19.57 -4.48
N ARG A 168 3.89 19.26 -3.21
CA ARG A 168 4.63 18.07 -2.80
C ARG A 168 3.83 16.79 -3.04
N ILE A 169 2.52 16.81 -2.74
CA ILE A 169 1.60 15.70 -3.02
C ILE A 169 1.55 15.44 -4.53
N GLN A 170 1.44 16.48 -5.35
CA GLN A 170 1.41 16.34 -6.80
C GLN A 170 2.72 15.77 -7.36
N LEU A 171 3.86 16.22 -6.84
CA LEU A 171 5.18 15.71 -7.23
C LEU A 171 5.30 14.21 -6.90
N ILE A 172 5.02 13.81 -5.66
CA ILE A 172 5.06 12.40 -5.23
C ILE A 172 4.05 11.56 -6.01
N LYS A 173 2.84 12.08 -6.26
CA LYS A 173 1.84 11.42 -7.09
C LYS A 173 2.37 11.16 -8.51
N SER A 174 2.98 12.16 -9.15
CA SER A 174 3.55 11.99 -10.50
C SER A 174 4.68 10.95 -10.53
N GLY A 175 5.53 10.93 -9.49
CA GLY A 175 6.56 9.91 -9.29
C GLY A 175 5.96 8.51 -9.16
N SER A 176 4.92 8.36 -8.33
CA SER A 176 4.21 7.09 -8.13
C SER A 176 3.55 6.57 -9.42
N LEU A 177 2.95 7.44 -10.24
CA LEU A 177 2.35 7.06 -11.52
C LEU A 177 3.40 6.64 -12.55
N ASN A 178 4.54 7.36 -12.59
CA ASN A 178 5.66 6.98 -13.45
C ASN A 178 6.22 5.60 -13.05
N LEU A 179 6.43 5.39 -11.76
CA LEU A 179 6.87 4.11 -11.21
C LEU A 179 5.87 2.99 -11.53
N LEU A 180 4.57 3.22 -11.34
CA LEU A 180 3.51 2.26 -11.66
C LEU A 180 3.61 1.80 -13.11
N LYS A 181 3.68 2.75 -14.05
CA LYS A 181 3.83 2.44 -15.48
C LYS A 181 5.07 1.60 -15.77
N ARG A 182 6.20 1.91 -15.13
CA ARG A 182 7.46 1.15 -15.28
C ARG A 182 7.34 -0.26 -14.69
N LEU A 183 6.68 -0.42 -13.54
CA LEU A 183 6.42 -1.71 -12.90
C LEU A 183 5.51 -2.59 -13.77
N GLU A 184 4.40 -2.05 -14.27
CA GLU A 184 3.46 -2.77 -15.13
C GLU A 184 4.12 -3.19 -16.45
N SER A 185 4.82 -2.28 -17.12
CA SER A 185 5.55 -2.59 -18.35
C SER A 185 6.58 -3.70 -18.14
N ASN A 186 7.32 -3.68 -17.02
CA ASN A 186 8.29 -4.72 -16.71
C ASN A 186 7.61 -6.06 -16.38
N ARG A 187 6.53 -6.03 -15.60
CA ARG A 187 5.70 -7.20 -15.30
C ARG A 187 5.22 -7.84 -16.60
N ASP A 188 4.66 -7.06 -17.51
CA ASP A 188 4.09 -7.58 -18.75
C ASP A 188 5.19 -8.12 -19.68
N LYS A 189 6.35 -7.46 -19.74
CA LYS A 189 7.55 -7.99 -20.41
C LYS A 189 8.02 -9.31 -19.81
N THR A 190 7.99 -9.47 -18.49
CA THR A 190 8.37 -10.74 -17.83
C THR A 190 7.35 -11.85 -18.07
N ARG A 191 6.05 -11.53 -18.09
CA ARG A 191 4.98 -12.46 -18.45
C ARG A 191 5.07 -12.89 -19.91
N ALA A 192 5.39 -11.97 -20.83
CA ALA A 192 5.59 -12.29 -22.24
C ALA A 192 6.77 -13.26 -22.43
N LYS A 193 7.90 -13.04 -21.75
CA LYS A 193 9.03 -13.99 -21.75
C LYS A 193 8.65 -15.35 -21.18
N LEU A 194 7.84 -15.38 -20.12
CA LEU A 194 7.35 -16.61 -19.53
C LEU A 194 6.46 -17.39 -20.52
N LYS A 195 5.55 -16.70 -21.21
CA LYS A 195 4.71 -17.28 -22.27
C LYS A 195 5.57 -17.87 -23.41
N LEU A 196 6.62 -17.15 -23.83
CA LEU A 196 7.55 -17.63 -24.86
C LEU A 196 8.26 -18.93 -24.43
N ILE A 197 8.76 -18.99 -23.18
CA ILE A 197 9.41 -20.19 -22.66
C ILE A 197 8.41 -21.35 -22.59
N ASN A 198 7.20 -21.11 -22.09
CA ASN A 198 6.16 -22.15 -22.04
C ASN A 198 5.80 -22.66 -23.44
N GLY A 199 5.68 -21.76 -24.42
CA GLY A 199 5.45 -22.11 -25.82
C GLY A 199 6.57 -22.96 -26.41
N LEU A 200 7.83 -22.58 -26.18
CA LEU A 200 9.01 -23.33 -26.65
C LEU A 200 9.12 -24.71 -26.01
N THR A 201 8.81 -24.82 -24.71
CA THR A 201 8.79 -26.14 -24.05
C THR A 201 7.69 -27.04 -24.60
N HIS A 202 6.54 -26.46 -24.99
CA HIS A 202 5.44 -27.22 -25.58
C HIS A 202 5.78 -27.68 -27.01
N SER A 203 6.39 -26.82 -27.82
CA SER A 203 6.79 -27.18 -29.19
C SER A 203 8.00 -28.13 -29.23
N SER A 204 8.94 -28.00 -28.29
CA SER A 204 10.05 -28.94 -28.16
C SER A 204 9.58 -30.37 -27.88
N GLY A 205 8.51 -30.56 -27.11
CA GLY A 205 7.94 -31.90 -26.89
C GLY A 205 7.48 -32.52 -28.20
N ILE A 206 6.79 -31.74 -29.04
CA ILE A 206 6.29 -32.17 -30.36
C ILE A 206 7.45 -32.47 -31.32
N LEU A 207 8.49 -31.64 -31.34
CA LEU A 207 9.70 -31.87 -32.16
C LEU A 207 10.46 -33.12 -31.73
N VAL A 208 10.59 -33.38 -30.43
CA VAL A 208 11.21 -34.62 -29.92
C VAL A 208 10.39 -35.84 -30.35
N LEU A 209 9.06 -35.79 -30.23
CA LEU A 209 8.16 -36.85 -30.71
C LEU A 209 8.35 -37.12 -32.21
N ALA A 210 8.34 -36.07 -33.05
CA ALA A 210 8.53 -36.21 -34.50
C ALA A 210 9.93 -36.71 -34.89
N LEU A 211 10.97 -36.31 -34.16
CA LEU A 211 12.34 -36.81 -34.38
C LEU A 211 12.48 -38.27 -33.92
N THR A 212 11.82 -38.68 -32.85
CA THR A 212 11.85 -40.08 -32.40
C THR A 212 11.13 -41.01 -33.37
N THR A 213 9.99 -40.62 -33.93
CA THR A 213 9.27 -41.45 -34.92
C THR A 213 10.06 -41.59 -36.22
N THR A 214 10.64 -40.50 -36.73
CA THR A 214 11.50 -40.54 -37.93
C THR A 214 12.79 -41.32 -37.68
N LEU A 215 13.38 -41.24 -36.48
CA LEU A 215 14.56 -42.02 -36.11
C LEU A 215 14.28 -43.53 -36.04
N ILE A 216 13.14 -43.95 -35.48
CA ILE A 216 12.74 -45.37 -35.44
C ILE A 216 12.56 -45.91 -36.87
N VAL A 217 11.91 -45.14 -37.75
CA VAL A 217 11.67 -45.53 -39.16
C VAL A 217 12.97 -45.59 -39.97
N THR A 218 13.90 -44.67 -39.73
CA THR A 218 15.19 -44.62 -40.45
C THR A 218 16.16 -45.70 -39.97
N ILE A 219 16.19 -46.03 -38.68
CA ILE A 219 16.99 -47.16 -38.14
C ILE A 219 16.47 -48.50 -38.68
N ALA A 220 15.15 -48.65 -38.83
CA ALA A 220 14.56 -49.84 -39.44
C ALA A 220 14.84 -49.95 -40.96
N SER A 221 15.15 -48.83 -41.63
CA SER A 221 15.29 -48.76 -43.09
C SER A 221 16.73 -48.74 -43.60
N HIS A 222 17.73 -48.26 -42.84
CA HIS A 222 19.13 -48.23 -43.30
C HIS A 222 20.16 -48.45 -42.19
N ALA A 223 21.00 -49.47 -42.36
CA ALA A 223 22.25 -49.64 -41.64
C ALA A 223 23.32 -48.68 -42.20
N PHE A 224 23.35 -47.42 -41.74
CA PHE A 224 24.60 -46.65 -41.71
C PHE A 224 24.60 -45.62 -40.58
N ALA A 225 25.56 -45.83 -39.68
CA ALA A 225 25.98 -44.93 -38.62
C ALA A 225 26.57 -43.65 -39.23
N LEU A 226 26.05 -42.46 -38.88
CA LEU A 226 26.80 -41.19 -38.82
C LEU A 226 25.91 -39.96 -38.45
N ILE A 227 24.97 -40.10 -37.50
CA ILE A 227 24.25 -38.94 -36.94
C ILE A 227 24.20 -39.05 -35.42
N ILE A 228 25.35 -39.04 -34.75
CA ILE A 228 25.41 -39.04 -33.27
C ILE A 228 26.18 -37.83 -32.71
N ALA A 229 26.96 -37.09 -33.51
CA ALA A 229 27.80 -36.00 -32.97
C ALA A 229 27.12 -34.61 -32.92
N GLY A 230 25.97 -34.41 -33.58
CA GLY A 230 25.35 -33.09 -33.75
C GLY A 230 24.45 -32.60 -32.59
N PRO A 231 23.52 -33.40 -32.03
CA PRO A 231 22.49 -32.84 -31.14
C PRO A 231 22.92 -32.60 -29.68
N THR A 232 24.10 -33.05 -29.26
CA THR A 232 24.47 -33.10 -27.83
C THR A 232 25.04 -31.77 -27.29
N LEU A 233 25.52 -30.88 -28.15
CA LEU A 233 26.20 -29.65 -27.74
C LEU A 233 25.25 -28.48 -27.42
N LEU A 234 24.01 -28.49 -27.92
CA LEU A 234 23.06 -27.40 -27.71
C LEU A 234 22.12 -27.59 -26.50
N THR A 235 22.01 -28.80 -25.96
CA THR A 235 21.05 -29.13 -24.90
C THR A 235 21.62 -28.98 -23.47
N GLY A 236 22.95 -28.97 -23.31
CA GLY A 236 23.61 -29.04 -21.99
C GLY A 236 23.58 -27.77 -21.12
N ARG A 237 23.14 -26.61 -21.64
CA ARG A 237 23.29 -25.32 -20.92
C ARG A 237 21.97 -24.61 -20.60
N PHE A 238 20.85 -25.01 -21.21
CA PHE A 238 19.56 -24.38 -20.92
C PHE A 238 18.82 -25.21 -19.86
N LYS A 239 18.72 -24.67 -18.65
CA LYS A 239 17.78 -25.17 -17.61
C LYS A 239 16.48 -24.37 -17.69
N PRO A 240 15.54 -24.68 -18.62
CA PRO A 240 14.31 -23.92 -18.82
C PRO A 240 13.46 -23.85 -17.55
N ALA A 241 13.46 -24.91 -16.73
CA ALA A 241 12.75 -24.95 -15.46
C ALA A 241 13.25 -23.90 -14.44
N GLY A 242 14.57 -23.72 -14.33
CA GLY A 242 15.17 -22.73 -13.43
C GLY A 242 14.89 -21.29 -13.88
N LEU A 243 14.99 -21.04 -15.20
CA LEU A 243 14.65 -19.74 -15.79
C LEU A 243 13.15 -19.42 -15.62
N ARG A 244 12.27 -20.40 -15.84
CA ARG A 244 10.82 -20.29 -15.63
C ARG A 244 10.48 -19.94 -14.19
N ASN A 245 11.06 -20.64 -13.21
CA ASN A 245 10.88 -20.36 -11.79
C ASN A 245 11.37 -18.95 -11.41
N LYS A 246 12.49 -18.51 -11.99
CA LYS A 246 13.00 -17.15 -11.77
C LYS A 246 12.04 -16.09 -12.34
N LEU A 247 11.53 -16.28 -13.56
CA LEU A 247 10.61 -15.34 -14.20
C LEU A 247 9.26 -15.27 -13.49
N THR A 248 8.70 -16.39 -13.07
CA THR A 248 7.44 -16.44 -12.30
C THR A 248 7.57 -15.68 -10.98
N LYS A 249 8.64 -15.92 -10.21
CA LYS A 249 8.93 -15.17 -8.98
C LYS A 249 9.11 -13.67 -9.23
N THR A 250 9.81 -13.29 -10.30
CA THR A 250 9.98 -11.88 -10.67
C THR A 250 8.65 -11.24 -11.06
N ALA A 251 7.83 -11.91 -11.88
CA ALA A 251 6.53 -11.41 -12.29
C ALA A 251 5.59 -11.23 -11.10
N ALA A 252 5.58 -12.17 -10.14
CA ALA A 252 4.81 -12.05 -8.90
C ALA A 252 5.23 -10.86 -8.06
N ARG A 253 6.55 -10.63 -7.90
CA ARG A 253 7.08 -9.49 -7.13
C ARG A 253 6.73 -8.14 -7.78
N LEU A 254 6.88 -8.05 -9.10
CA LEU A 254 6.49 -6.86 -9.85
C LEU A 254 4.98 -6.62 -9.80
N ASP A 255 4.16 -7.67 -9.80
CA ASP A 255 2.71 -7.57 -9.65
C ASP A 255 2.30 -7.04 -8.27
N VAL A 256 2.93 -7.55 -7.20
CA VAL A 256 2.71 -7.04 -5.83
C VAL A 256 3.13 -5.59 -5.71
N ALA A 257 4.32 -5.22 -6.22
CA ALA A 257 4.79 -3.84 -6.22
C ALA A 257 3.86 -2.92 -7.02
N ALA A 258 3.43 -3.33 -8.23
CA ALA A 258 2.50 -2.56 -9.05
C ALA A 258 1.15 -2.35 -8.35
N LYS A 259 0.59 -3.38 -7.72
CA LYS A 259 -0.65 -3.28 -6.93
C LYS A 259 -0.48 -2.32 -5.75
N GLY A 260 0.64 -2.41 -5.04
CA GLY A 260 0.98 -1.50 -3.95
C GLY A 260 1.08 -0.05 -4.41
N THR A 261 1.81 0.21 -5.49
CA THR A 261 1.93 1.56 -6.07
C THR A 261 0.59 2.08 -6.61
N TYR A 262 -0.25 1.21 -7.19
CA TYR A 262 -1.59 1.59 -7.65
C TYR A 262 -2.47 2.07 -6.49
N ILE A 263 -2.53 1.31 -5.40
CA ILE A 263 -3.26 1.68 -4.19
C ILE A 263 -2.72 3.03 -3.67
N LEU A 264 -1.40 3.13 -3.51
CA LEU A 264 -0.73 4.34 -3.05
C LEU A 264 -1.09 5.57 -3.90
N SER A 265 -1.06 5.43 -5.24
CA SER A 265 -1.38 6.52 -6.16
C SER A 265 -2.83 6.98 -6.05
N ARG A 266 -3.76 6.06 -5.76
CA ARG A 266 -5.18 6.35 -5.58
C ARG A 266 -5.47 6.99 -4.21
N ASP A 267 -4.75 6.56 -3.19
CA ASP A 267 -4.80 7.19 -1.87
C ASP A 267 -4.23 8.61 -1.94
N LEU A 268 -3.12 8.81 -2.66
CA LEU A 268 -2.55 10.14 -2.92
C LEU A 268 -3.51 11.04 -3.70
N ASP A 269 -4.28 10.52 -4.65
CA ASP A 269 -5.33 11.29 -5.33
C ASP A 269 -6.41 11.76 -4.35
N THR A 270 -6.85 10.85 -3.49
CA THR A 270 -7.85 11.15 -2.45
C THR A 270 -7.32 12.21 -1.48
N ILE A 271 -6.09 12.04 -0.98
CA ILE A 271 -5.43 12.98 -0.09
C ILE A 271 -5.28 14.34 -0.76
N SER A 272 -4.86 14.37 -2.04
CA SER A 272 -4.72 15.61 -2.80
C SER A 272 -6.04 16.38 -2.85
N ARG A 273 -7.15 15.70 -3.16
CA ARG A 273 -8.48 16.32 -3.23
C ARG A 273 -8.94 16.85 -1.88
N LEU A 274 -8.65 16.13 -0.80
CA LEU A 274 -8.96 16.59 0.56
C LEU A 274 -8.13 17.81 0.96
N VAL A 275 -6.84 17.83 0.63
CA VAL A 275 -5.96 18.98 0.88
C VAL A 275 -6.41 20.19 0.07
N THR A 276 -6.80 20.02 -1.20
CA THR A 276 -7.40 21.09 -2.01
C THR A 276 -8.68 21.62 -1.38
N ARG A 277 -9.59 20.74 -0.94
CA ARG A 277 -10.81 21.19 -0.25
C ARG A 277 -10.52 21.99 1.02
N ILE A 278 -9.55 21.56 1.83
CA ILE A 278 -9.13 22.30 3.02
C ILE A 278 -8.58 23.67 2.61
N ASN A 279 -7.77 23.73 1.57
CA ASN A 279 -7.22 24.98 1.06
C ASN A 279 -8.34 25.94 0.62
N ASP A 280 -9.30 25.46 -0.16
CA ASP A 280 -10.41 26.26 -0.67
C ASP A 280 -11.28 26.81 0.47
N GLU A 281 -11.54 26.00 1.50
CA GLU A 281 -12.28 26.43 2.69
C GLU A 281 -11.53 27.51 3.48
N VAL A 282 -10.21 27.37 3.61
CA VAL A 282 -9.39 28.36 4.31
C VAL A 282 -9.35 29.69 3.57
N GLU A 283 -9.18 29.66 2.25
CA GLU A 283 -9.24 30.89 1.43
C GLU A 283 -10.63 31.53 1.49
N HIS A 284 -11.70 30.72 1.51
CA HIS A 284 -13.06 31.21 1.67
C HIS A 284 -13.25 31.92 3.02
N VAL A 285 -12.83 31.30 4.13
CA VAL A 285 -12.91 31.89 5.47
C VAL A 285 -12.04 33.16 5.57
N ARG A 286 -10.84 33.17 4.96
CA ARG A 286 -9.98 34.36 4.91
C ARG A 286 -10.66 35.51 4.17
N ALA A 287 -11.22 35.26 3.00
CA ALA A 287 -11.93 36.27 2.22
C ALA A 287 -13.15 36.83 2.97
N MET A 288 -13.89 35.98 3.68
CA MET A 288 -14.98 36.44 4.56
C MET A 288 -14.47 37.33 5.69
N ALA A 289 -13.39 36.94 6.36
CA ALA A 289 -12.81 37.71 7.45
C ALA A 289 -12.37 39.11 6.97
N GLU A 290 -11.65 39.19 5.85
CA GLU A 290 -11.25 40.45 5.23
C GLU A 290 -12.45 41.34 4.86
N PHE A 291 -13.51 40.75 4.31
CA PHE A 291 -14.75 41.46 3.99
C PHE A 291 -15.40 42.10 5.23
N TRP A 292 -15.48 41.36 6.35
CA TRP A 292 -16.07 41.87 7.59
C TRP A 292 -15.21 42.95 8.24
N ALA A 293 -13.88 42.81 8.23
CA ALA A 293 -12.96 43.83 8.72
C ALA A 293 -13.07 45.13 7.91
N GLY A 294 -13.15 45.04 6.58
CA GLY A 294 -13.35 46.20 5.69
C GLY A 294 -14.65 46.94 5.96
N ARG A 295 -15.72 46.23 6.32
CA ARG A 295 -17.04 46.82 6.63
C ARG A 295 -17.10 47.49 8.00
N GLY A 296 -16.35 46.99 8.98
CA GLY A 296 -16.23 47.60 10.31
C GLY A 296 -15.50 48.94 10.28
N SER A 297 -14.47 49.07 9.45
CA SER A 297 -13.69 50.32 9.30
C SER A 297 -14.46 51.46 8.61
N GLY A 298 -15.54 51.16 7.87
CA GLY A 298 -16.36 52.15 7.17
C GLY A 298 -17.48 52.78 8.01
N ARG A 299 -17.72 52.30 9.25
CA ARG A 299 -18.77 52.81 10.16
C ARG A 299 -18.25 53.77 11.23
N VAL A 300 -16.96 54.11 11.23
CA VAL A 300 -16.33 55.07 12.17
C VAL A 300 -15.97 56.38 11.46
N ARG A 301 -16.80 56.84 10.51
CA ARG A 301 -16.64 58.16 9.90
C ARG A 301 -17.97 58.88 9.79
#